data_AF-A0A242PDP2-F1
#
_entry.id   AF-A0A242PDP2-F1
#
_cell.length_a   1.000
_cell.length_b   1.000
_cell.length_c   1.000
_cell.angle_alpha   90.00
_cell.angle_beta   90.00
_cell.angle_gamma   90.00
#
_symmetry.space_group_name_H-M   'P 1'
#
loop_
_entity.id
_entity.type
_entity.pdbx_description
1 polymer ?
#
loop_
_entity_poly.entity_id
_entity_poly.type
_entity_poly.pdbx_seq_one_letter_code
_entity_poly.pdbx_strand_id
1 'polypeptide(L)' 'MNSSSITQLKLQDISGQIKQETEQRLCDLYINRLMEIGGHILDQDLTASEVNELLNQEAEKLRHQSYETNA' A
#
# COMPACT_ATOMS: atom_id res chain seq x y z
N MET A 1 -1.60 36.45 -20.57
CA MET A 1 -1.43 35.09 -20.02
C MET A 1 -2.72 34.32 -20.28
N ASN A 2 -2.65 33.22 -21.04
CA ASN A 2 -3.83 32.49 -21.50
C ASN A 2 -4.43 31.63 -20.37
N SER A 3 -5.76 31.69 -20.23
CA SER A 3 -6.56 30.90 -19.27
C SER A 3 -6.23 29.40 -19.31
N SER A 4 -5.95 28.85 -20.49
CA SER A 4 -5.54 27.45 -20.68
C SER A 4 -4.26 27.06 -19.93
N SER A 5 -3.28 27.97 -19.86
CA SER A 5 -2.02 27.75 -19.15
C SER A 5 -2.22 27.70 -17.62
N ILE A 6 -3.15 28.49 -17.09
CA ILE A 6 -3.49 28.50 -15.65
C ILE A 6 -4.21 27.18 -15.28
N THR A 7 -5.12 26.71 -16.13
CA THR A 7 -5.82 25.43 -15.91
C THR A 7 -4.87 24.25 -15.93
N GLN A 8 -3.90 24.22 -16.85
CA GLN A 8 -2.94 23.12 -16.94
C GLN A 8 -2.01 23.05 -15.73
N LEU A 9 -1.51 24.19 -15.25
CA LEU A 9 -0.68 24.24 -14.04
C LEU A 9 -1.44 23.74 -12.81
N LYS A 10 -2.70 24.17 -12.64
CA LYS A 10 -3.55 23.69 -11.53
C LYS A 10 -3.80 22.18 -11.58
N LEU A 11 -4.03 21.63 -12.77
CA LEU A 11 -4.20 20.18 -12.93
C LEU A 11 -2.92 19.43 -12.54
N GLN A 12 -1.76 19.93 -12.94
CA GLN A 12 -0.48 19.34 -12.58
C GLN A 12 -0.23 19.36 -11.07
N ASP A 13 -0.56 20.47 -10.40
CA ASP A 13 -0.45 20.59 -8.94
C ASP A 13 -1.37 19.59 -8.23
N ILE A 14 -2.64 19.49 -8.67
CA ILE A 14 -3.61 18.54 -8.11
C ILE A 14 -3.15 17.09 -8.34
N SER A 15 -2.67 16.76 -9.55
CA SER A 15 -2.14 15.43 -9.83
C SER A 15 -0.92 15.09 -8.98
N GLY A 16 -0.04 16.07 -8.72
CA GLY A 16 1.10 15.92 -7.80
C GLY A 16 0.66 15.62 -6.37
N GLN A 17 -0.34 16.35 -5.87
CA GLN A 17 -0.91 16.13 -4.53
C GLN A 17 -1.56 14.75 -4.41
N ILE A 18 -2.41 14.38 -5.38
CA ILE A 18 -3.07 13.07 -5.40
C ILE A 18 -2.02 11.95 -5.41
N LYS A 19 -0.96 12.08 -6.22
CA LYS A 19 0.12 11.09 -6.26
C LYS A 19 0.79 10.96 -4.90
N GLN A 20 1.18 12.08 -4.28
CA GLN A 20 1.86 12.07 -2.98
C GLN A 20 0.97 11.47 -1.87
N GLU A 21 -0.30 11.86 -1.81
CA GLU A 21 -1.26 11.31 -0.83
C GLU A 21 -1.48 9.81 -1.06
N THR A 22 -1.54 9.38 -2.32
CA THR A 22 -1.70 7.96 -2.67
C THR A 22 -0.48 7.15 -2.25
N GLU A 23 0.73 7.63 -2.56
CA GLU A 23 1.98 6.98 -2.15
C GLU A 23 2.08 6.86 -0.62
N GLN A 24 1.75 7.92 0.12
CA GLN A 24 1.75 7.90 1.58
C GLN A 24 0.76 6.88 2.13
N ARG A 25 -0.50 6.90 1.65
CA ARG A 25 -1.54 5.98 2.14
C ARG A 25 -1.21 4.52 1.84
N LEU A 26 -0.58 4.24 0.70
CA LEU A 26 -0.10 2.90 0.37
C LEU A 26 1.02 2.45 1.34
N CYS A 27 2.00 3.32 1.60
CA CYS A 27 3.04 3.02 2.58
C CYS A 27 2.45 2.72 3.97
N ASP A 28 1.55 3.56 4.46
CA ASP A 28 0.90 3.38 5.77
C ASP A 28 0.15 2.04 5.84
N LEU A 29 -0.59 1.68 4.78
CA LEU A 29 -1.31 0.42 4.69
C LEU A 29 -0.37 -0.79 4.83
N TYR A 30 0.73 -0.82 4.05
CA TYR A 30 1.67 -1.93 4.09
C TYR A 30 2.44 -2.00 5.42
N ILE A 31 2.84 -0.86 5.98
CA ILE A 31 3.54 -0.81 7.28
C ILE A 31 2.62 -1.34 8.39
N ASN A 32 1.36 -0.90 8.43
CA ASN A 32 0.40 -1.40 9.41
C ASN A 32 0.21 -2.91 9.29
N ARG A 33 0.09 -3.43 8.07
CA ARG A 33 -0.03 -4.88 7.85
C ARG A 33 1.19 -5.65 8.33
N LEU A 34 2.40 -5.14 8.08
CA LEU A 34 3.63 -5.75 8.57
C LEU A 34 3.70 -5.74 10.11
N MET A 35 3.26 -4.67 10.76
CA MET A 35 3.18 -4.60 12.22
C MET A 35 2.19 -5.62 12.80
N GLU A 36 1.01 -5.77 12.18
CA GLU A 36 0.02 -6.78 12.58
C GLU A 36 0.58 -8.20 12.47
N ILE A 37 1.23 -8.52 11.35
CA ILE A 37 1.86 -9.83 11.14
C ILE A 37 2.97 -10.05 12.18
N GLY A 38 3.82 -9.05 12.40
CA GLY A 38 4.89 -9.11 13.40
C GLY A 38 4.36 -9.36 14.81
N GLY A 39 3.31 -8.65 15.21
CA GLY A 39 2.63 -8.86 16.49
C GLY A 39 2.10 -10.29 16.62
N HIS A 40 1.41 -10.79 15.59
CA HIS A 40 0.88 -12.15 15.58
C HIS A 40 1.96 -13.23 15.74
N ILE A 41 3.09 -13.07 15.07
CA ILE A 41 4.23 -13.99 15.17
C ILE A 41 4.75 -14.05 16.62
N LEU A 42 4.90 -12.88 17.26
CA LEU A 42 5.39 -12.79 18.63
C LEU A 42 4.38 -13.31 19.65
N ASP A 43 3.09 -13.01 19.47
CA ASP A 43 2.02 -13.41 20.39
C ASP A 43 1.77 -14.92 20.38
N GLN A 44 2.02 -15.59 19.25
CA GLN A 44 1.80 -17.04 19.09
C GLN A 44 3.08 -17.88 19.22
N ASP A 45 4.24 -17.26 19.44
CA ASP A 45 5.55 -17.93 19.50
C ASP A 45 5.78 -18.87 18.31
N LEU A 46 5.48 -18.37 17.10
CA LEU A 46 5.52 -19.17 15.88
C LEU A 46 6.95 -19.63 15.56
N THR A 47 7.08 -20.88 15.12
CA THR A 47 8.34 -21.40 14.60
C THR A 47 8.71 -20.74 13.27
N ALA A 48 9.98 -20.82 12.89
CA ALA A 48 10.46 -20.26 11.62
C ALA A 48 9.70 -20.82 10.39
N SER A 49 9.23 -22.07 10.43
CA SER A 49 8.44 -22.66 9.34
C SER A 49 7.05 -22.05 9.26
N GLU A 50 6.37 -21.87 10.40
CA GLU A 50 5.04 -21.27 10.48
C GLU A 50 5.08 -19.79 10.08
N VAL A 51 6.12 -19.06 10.49
CA VAL A 51 6.37 -17.69 10.04
C VAL A 51 6.53 -17.64 8.52
N ASN A 52 7.31 -18.54 7.93
CA ASN A 52 7.52 -18.56 6.48
C ASN A 52 6.22 -18.87 5.71
N GLU A 53 5.40 -19.80 6.22
CA GLU A 53 4.09 -20.10 5.63
C GLU A 53 3.13 -18.92 5.73
N LEU A 54 3.04 -18.29 6.91
CA LEU A 54 2.22 -17.10 7.14
C LEU A 54 2.61 -15.97 6.19
N LEU A 55 3.91 -15.67 6.07
CA LEU A 55 4.40 -14.61 5.17
C LEU A 55 4.07 -14.89 3.70
N ASN A 56 4.15 -16.15 3.27
CA ASN A 56 3.76 -16.53 1.92
C ASN A 56 2.25 -16.34 1.68
N GLN A 57 1.40 -16.74 2.64
CA GLN A 57 -0.04 -16.55 2.53
C GLN A 57 -0.42 -15.06 2.50
N GLU A 58 0.22 -14.24 3.32
CA GLU A 58 -0.02 -12.79 3.35
C GLU A 58 0.46 -12.10 2.07
N ALA A 59 1.61 -12.51 1.53
CA ALA A 59 2.08 -12.03 0.23
C ALA A 59 1.11 -12.38 -0.90
N GLU A 60 0.52 -13.58 -0.89
CA GLU A 60 -0.43 -14.01 -1.91
C GLU A 60 -1.76 -13.25 -1.82
N LYS A 61 -2.27 -13.01 -0.61
CA LYS A 61 -3.45 -12.16 -0.39
C LYS A 61 -3.26 -10.75 -0.97
N LEU A 62 -2.10 -10.14 -0.72
CA LEU A 62 -1.77 -8.81 -1.25
C LEU A 62 -1.72 -8.79 -2.78
N ARG A 63 -1.18 -9.84 -3.41
CA ARG A 63 -1.19 -9.97 -4.88
C ARG A 63 -2.63 -10.09 -5.40
N HIS A 64 -3.46 -10.93 -4.82
CA HIS A 64 -4.84 -11.11 -5.28
C HIS A 64 -5.71 -9.87 -5.09
N GLN A 65 -5.59 -9.16 -3.97
CA GLN A 65 -6.27 -7.87 -3.78
C GLN A 65 -5.86 -6.83 -4.83
N SER A 66 -4.58 -6.83 -5.24
CA SER A 66 -4.12 -5.98 -6.34
C SER A 66 -4.71 -6.36 -7.71
N TYR A 67 -5.09 -7.61 -7.93
CA TYR A 67 -5.70 -8.05 -9.18
C TYR A 67 -7.19 -7.75 -9.23
N GLU A 68 -7.93 -7.96 -8.13
CA GLU A 68 -9.37 -7.68 -8.07
C GLU A 68 -9.68 -6.17 -8.10
N THR A 69 -8.76 -5.32 -7.65
CA THR A 69 -8.93 -3.86 -7.70
C THR A 69 -8.63 -3.27 -9.10
N ASN A 70 -8.00 -4.05 -10.00
CA ASN A 70 -7.59 -3.62 -11.35
C ASN A 70 -8.39 -4.30 -12.49
N ALA A 71 -9.42 -5.10 -12.17
CA ALA A 71 -10.33 -5.74 -13.12
C ALA A 71 -11.67 -4.99 -13.21
#